data_AF-A0A1B7MLQ3-F1
#
_entry.id   AF-A0A1B7MLQ3-F1
#
_cell.length_a   1.000
_cell.length_b   1.000
_cell.length_c   1.000
_cell.angle_alpha   90.00
_cell.angle_beta   90.00
_cell.angle_gamma   90.00
#
_symmetry.space_group_name_H-M   'P 1'
#
loop_
_entity.id
_entity.type
_entity.pdbx_description
1 polymer ?
#
loop_
_entity_poly.entity_id
_entity_poly.type
_entity_poly.pdbx_seq_one_letter_code
_entity_poly.pdbx_strand_id
1 'polypeptide(L)'
;MVLKPLDVLKKGLKVLKNQVKVRKETLQAQLAARKSISSQDESWLDHDANLVDEQQALEVLEDASDYVRGFERLDEAQKGAVRNLREAAGDLGKVVGSKRKRTH
;
A
#
# COMPACT_ATOMS: atom_id res chain seq x y z
N MET A 1 11.72 -0.92 21.97
CA MET A 1 10.54 -0.04 21.79
C MET A 1 9.56 -0.76 20.89
N VAL A 2 8.41 -1.18 21.40
CA VAL A 2 7.35 -1.77 20.57
C VAL A 2 6.84 -0.65 19.66
N LEU A 3 7.05 -0.75 18.36
CA LEU A 3 6.47 0.19 17.40
C LEU A 3 4.95 0.16 17.59
N LYS A 4 4.32 1.33 17.71
CA LYS A 4 2.86 1.38 17.84
C LYS A 4 2.26 0.77 16.57
N PRO A 5 1.16 0.00 16.65
CA PRO A 5 0.52 -0.59 15.47
C PRO A 5 0.31 0.41 14.33
N LEU A 6 -0.04 1.65 14.67
CA LEU A 6 -0.17 2.77 13.74
C LEU A 6 1.12 3.11 12.98
N ASP A 7 2.29 3.06 13.63
CA ASP A 7 3.57 3.35 12.97
C ASP A 7 3.90 2.30 11.90
N VAL A 8 3.51 1.05 12.14
CA VAL A 8 3.66 -0.04 11.16
C VAL A 8 2.74 0.21 9.97
N LEU A 9 1.48 0.56 10.22
CA LEU A 9 0.50 0.84 9.17
C LEU A 9 0.89 2.06 8.33
N LYS A 10 1.37 3.15 8.95
CA LYS A 10 1.90 4.33 8.24
C LYS A 10 3.08 3.98 7.32
N LYS A 11 3.98 3.11 7.77
CA LYS A 11 5.07 2.59 6.92
C LYS A 11 4.52 1.79 5.75
N GLY A 12 3.55 0.91 6.00
CA GLY A 12 2.83 0.17 4.97
C GLY A 12 2.22 1.07 3.90
N LEU A 13 1.53 2.13 4.33
CA LEU A 13 0.90 3.09 3.42
C LEU A 13 1.94 3.79 2.55
N LYS A 14 3.08 4.17 3.15
CA LYS A 14 4.17 4.79 2.40
C LYS A 14 4.74 3.84 1.34
N VAL A 15 4.86 2.55 1.64
CA VAL A 15 5.30 1.54 0.67
C VAL A 15 4.30 1.40 -0.46
N LEU A 16 3.01 1.23 -0.16
CA LEU A 16 1.97 1.13 -1.17
C LEU A 16 1.90 2.37 -2.04
N LYS A 17 1.95 3.57 -1.44
CA LYS A 17 1.99 4.85 -2.18
C LYS A 17 3.16 4.90 -3.15
N ASN A 18 4.34 4.45 -2.73
CA ASN A 18 5.52 4.40 -3.61
C ASN A 18 5.36 3.36 -4.73
N GLN A 19 4.85 2.17 -4.43
CA GLN A 19 4.64 1.12 -5.44
C GLN A 19 3.61 1.55 -6.48
N VAL A 20 2.47 2.10 -6.03
CA VAL A 20 1.42 2.65 -6.91
C VAL A 20 1.98 3.77 -7.77
N LYS A 21 2.74 4.70 -7.16
CA LYS A 21 3.38 5.80 -7.89
C LYS A 21 4.32 5.29 -8.99
N VAL A 22 5.23 4.37 -8.66
CA VAL A 22 6.21 3.83 -9.62
C VAL A 22 5.50 3.08 -10.76
N ARG A 23 4.48 2.27 -10.46
CA ARG A 23 3.71 1.56 -11.48
C ARG A 23 2.95 2.53 -12.36
N LYS A 24 2.28 3.53 -11.78
CA LYS A 24 1.56 4.57 -12.51
C LYS A 24 2.48 5.37 -13.44
N GLU A 25 3.63 5.82 -12.95
CA GLU A 25 4.64 6.52 -13.75
C GLU A 25 5.16 5.64 -14.90
N THR A 26 5.37 4.35 -14.65
CA THR A 26 5.81 3.40 -15.68
C THR A 26 4.76 3.23 -16.78
N LEU A 27 3.50 3.04 -16.41
CA LEU A 27 2.40 2.89 -17.37
C LEU A 27 2.15 4.18 -18.15
N GLN A 28 2.19 5.34 -17.47
CA GLN A 28 2.08 6.64 -18.12
C GLN A 28 3.25 6.90 -19.09
N ALA A 29 4.47 6.49 -18.76
CA ALA A 29 5.62 6.58 -19.66
C ALA A 29 5.46 5.67 -20.89
N GLN A 30 4.89 4.47 -20.74
CA GLN A 30 4.59 3.59 -21.87
C GLN A 30 3.53 4.20 -22.79
N LEU A 31 2.45 4.74 -22.22
CA LEU A 31 1.43 5.47 -22.96
C LEU A 31 2.00 6.69 -23.69
N ALA A 32 2.86 7.47 -23.03
CA ALA A 32 3.54 8.62 -23.63
C ALA A 32 4.46 8.21 -24.80
N ALA A 33 5.08 7.03 -24.71
CA ALA A 33 5.86 6.42 -25.78
C ALA A 33 4.99 5.77 -26.88
N ARG A 34 3.66 5.97 -26.86
CA ARG A 34 2.67 5.35 -27.76
C ARG A 34 2.70 3.82 -27.76
N LYS A 35 3.17 3.22 -26.66
CA LYS A 35 3.08 1.77 -26.46
C LYS A 35 1.70 1.45 -25.90
N SER A 36 1.10 0.38 -26.37
CA SER A 36 -0.09 -0.17 -25.75
C SER A 36 0.26 -0.76 -24.40
N ILE A 37 -0.57 -0.44 -23.40
CA ILE A 37 -0.57 -1.14 -22.11
C ILE A 37 -1.68 -2.20 -22.15
N SER A 38 -1.66 -3.15 -21.22
CA SER A 38 -2.71 -4.17 -21.18
C SER A 38 -4.03 -3.57 -20.70
N SER A 39 -5.16 -4.13 -21.11
CA SER A 39 -6.49 -3.73 -20.59
C SER A 39 -6.59 -3.87 -19.07
N GLN A 40 -5.83 -4.80 -18.49
CA GLN A 40 -5.72 -4.95 -17.04
C GLN A 40 -4.95 -3.78 -16.40
N ASP A 41 -3.90 -3.27 -17.04
CA ASP A 41 -3.16 -2.10 -16.56
C ASP A 41 -3.96 -0.79 -16.72
N GLU A 42 -4.79 -0.69 -17.76
CA GLU A 42 -5.75 0.41 -17.93
C GLU A 42 -6.80 0.39 -16.81
N SER A 43 -7.47 -0.75 -16.61
CA SER A 43 -8.43 -0.92 -15.52
C SER A 43 -7.80 -0.67 -14.14
N TRP A 44 -6.53 -1.05 -13.96
CA TRP A 44 -5.79 -0.80 -12.73
C TRP A 44 -5.51 0.70 -12.51
N LEU A 45 -5.17 1.44 -13.57
CA LEU A 45 -4.97 2.91 -13.49
C LEU A 45 -6.25 3.65 -13.09
N ASP A 46 -7.40 3.15 -13.55
CA ASP A 46 -8.71 3.79 -13.32
C ASP A 46 -9.30 3.44 -11.95
N HIS A 47 -9.11 2.21 -11.46
CA HIS A 47 -9.80 1.71 -10.26
C HIS A 47 -8.85 1.38 -9.09
N ASP A 48 -7.84 0.56 -9.31
CA ASP A 48 -7.00 -0.02 -8.25
C ASP A 48 -5.80 0.85 -7.84
N ALA A 49 -5.51 1.91 -8.60
CA ALA A 49 -4.47 2.87 -8.24
C ALA A 49 -4.88 3.80 -7.07
N ASN A 50 -6.11 3.65 -6.55
CA ASN A 50 -6.63 4.51 -5.51
C ASN A 50 -6.46 3.90 -4.11
N LEU A 51 -5.52 4.45 -3.33
CA LEU A 51 -5.27 4.03 -1.94
C LEU A 51 -6.17 4.78 -0.94
N VAL A 52 -7.44 4.99 -1.27
CA VAL A 52 -8.39 5.74 -0.42
C VAL A 52 -8.80 4.91 0.78
N ASP A 53 -9.09 3.62 0.60
CA ASP A 53 -9.50 2.74 1.69
C ASP A 53 -8.39 2.61 2.74
N GLU A 54 -7.13 2.48 2.32
CA GLU A 54 -5.97 2.45 3.23
C GLU A 54 -5.75 3.76 3.98
N GLN A 55 -6.05 4.90 3.35
CA GLN A 55 -5.92 6.21 3.99
C GLN A 55 -7.04 6.44 4.99
N GLN A 56 -8.27 6.13 4.62
CA GLN A 56 -9.44 6.30 5.47
C GLN A 56 -9.38 5.36 6.68
N ALA A 57 -8.95 4.10 6.49
CA ALA A 57 -8.76 3.19 7.60
C ALA A 57 -7.70 3.69 8.60
N LEU A 58 -6.61 4.30 8.10
CA LEU A 58 -5.60 4.91 8.96
C LEU A 58 -6.14 6.12 9.72
N GLU A 59 -6.89 6.99 9.06
CA GLU A 59 -7.49 8.18 9.69
C GLU A 59 -8.45 7.79 10.82
N VAL A 60 -9.30 6.79 10.62
CA VAL A 60 -10.19 6.26 11.67
C VAL A 60 -9.40 5.68 12.84
N LEU A 61 -8.29 4.99 12.57
CA LEU A 61 -7.42 4.43 13.60
C LEU A 61 -6.59 5.51 14.34
N GLU A 62 -6.30 6.63 13.69
CA GLU A 62 -5.60 7.78 14.29
C GLU A 62 -6.52 8.61 15.19
N ASP A 63 -7.77 8.80 14.78
CA ASP A 63 -8.79 9.52 15.55
C ASP A 63 -9.28 8.70 16.76
N ALA A 64 -9.22 7.36 16.66
CA ALA A 64 -9.55 6.49 17.77
C ALA A 64 -8.53 6.61 18.92
N SER A 65 -9.04 6.76 20.15
CA SER A 65 -8.20 6.79 21.36
C SER A 65 -7.50 5.45 21.66
N ASP A 66 -8.00 4.35 21.09
CA ASP A 66 -7.47 3.01 21.24
C ASP A 66 -7.50 2.27 19.89
N TYR A 67 -6.41 1.59 19.55
CA TYR A 67 -6.27 0.88 18.28
C TYR A 67 -7.32 -0.23 18.10
N VAL A 68 -7.64 -0.98 19.14
CA VAL A 68 -8.64 -2.06 19.09
C VAL A 68 -10.02 -1.47 18.84
N ARG A 69 -10.38 -0.39 19.55
CA ARG A 69 -11.66 0.30 19.34
C ARG A 69 -11.77 0.93 17.96
N GLY A 70 -10.67 1.49 17.44
CA GLY A 70 -10.63 2.00 16.07
C GLY A 70 -10.82 0.88 15.05
N PHE A 71 -10.15 -0.26 15.26
CA PHE A 71 -10.23 -1.41 14.36
C PHE A 71 -11.62 -2.06 14.33
N GLU A 72 -12.33 -2.09 15.47
CA GLU A 72 -13.72 -2.56 15.53
C GLU A 72 -14.71 -1.66 14.77
N ARG A 73 -14.39 -0.37 14.64
CA ARG A 73 -15.20 0.61 13.89
C ARG A 73 -14.99 0.54 12.39
N LEU A 74 -13.95 -0.14 11.93
CA LEU A 74 -13.66 -0.29 10.51
C LEU A 74 -14.69 -1.23 9.87
N ASP A 75 -15.07 -0.93 8.63
CA ASP A 75 -15.81 -1.86 7.79
C ASP A 75 -14.90 -2.99 7.24
N GLU A 76 -15.47 -3.97 6.55
CA GLU A 76 -14.70 -5.10 6.02
C GLU A 76 -13.67 -4.69 4.96
N ALA A 77 -13.95 -3.64 4.17
CA ALA A 77 -13.01 -3.12 3.18
C ALA A 77 -11.81 -2.46 3.86
N GLN A 78 -12.07 -1.63 4.88
CA GLN A 78 -11.07 -0.96 5.68
C GLN A 78 -10.23 -1.95 6.52
N LYS A 79 -10.84 -3.00 7.06
CA LYS A 79 -10.09 -4.10 7.72
C LYS A 79 -9.18 -4.82 6.72
N GLY A 80 -9.66 -5.06 5.50
CA GLY A 80 -8.86 -5.56 4.39
C GLY A 80 -7.67 -4.64 4.09
N ALA A 81 -7.92 -3.33 4.02
CA ALA A 81 -6.90 -2.31 3.80
C ALA A 81 -5.83 -2.31 4.92
N VAL A 82 -6.22 -2.43 6.19
CA VAL A 82 -5.29 -2.55 7.34
C VAL A 82 -4.42 -3.81 7.22
N ARG A 83 -4.98 -4.93 6.76
CA ARG A 83 -4.21 -6.16 6.51
C ARG A 83 -3.19 -5.93 5.38
N ASN A 84 -3.59 -5.32 4.27
CA ASN A 84 -2.70 -4.99 3.15
C ASN A 84 -1.57 -4.05 3.60
N LEU A 85 -1.88 -3.04 4.40
CA LEU A 85 -0.90 -2.12 4.99
C LEU A 85 0.12 -2.86 5.87
N ARG A 86 -0.35 -3.78 6.71
CA ARG A 86 0.54 -4.57 7.58
C ARG A 86 1.43 -5.49 6.76
N GLU A 87 0.90 -6.09 5.70
CA GLU A 87 1.65 -6.93 4.78
C GLU A 87 2.72 -6.11 4.05
N ALA A 88 2.36 -4.97 3.45
CA ALA A 88 3.30 -4.07 2.79
C ALA A 88 4.41 -3.56 3.73
N ALA A 89 4.07 -3.30 5.00
CA ALA A 89 5.06 -2.93 6.02
C ALA A 89 6.00 -4.08 6.38
N GLY A 90 5.52 -5.33 6.39
CA GLY A 90 6.32 -6.53 6.60
C GLY A 90 7.20 -6.87 5.39
N ASP A 91 6.69 -6.63 4.19
CA ASP A 91 7.41 -6.85 2.93
C ASP A 91 8.57 -5.86 2.76
N LEU A 92 8.50 -4.69 3.39
CA LEU A 92 9.65 -3.77 3.57
C LEU A 92 10.87 -4.50 4.18
N GLY A 93 10.65 -5.47 5.08
CA GLY A 93 11.70 -6.31 5.65
C GLY A 93 12.30 -7.32 4.66
N LYS A 94 11.52 -7.77 3.67
CA LYS A 94 11.99 -8.65 2.58
C LYS A 94 12.63 -7.86 1.44
N VAL A 95 12.05 -6.73 1.03
CA VAL A 95 12.57 -5.86 -0.05
C VAL A 95 13.89 -5.19 0.37
N VAL A 96 14.03 -4.77 1.64
CA VAL A 96 15.34 -4.29 2.18
C VAL A 96 16.31 -5.46 2.42
N GLY A 97 15.80 -6.68 2.65
CA GLY A 97 16.58 -7.92 2.77
C GLY A 97 17.07 -8.51 1.44
N SER A 98 16.50 -8.12 0.29
CA SER A 98 16.87 -8.63 -1.03
C SER A 98 18.17 -8.04 -1.61
N LYS A 99 19.05 -7.49 -0.77
CA LYS A 99 20.48 -7.42 -1.05
C LYS A 99 21.17 -8.73 -0.61
N ARG A 100 20.69 -9.88 -1.08
CA ARG A 100 21.45 -11.15 -0.99
C ARG A 100 21.72 -11.70 -2.38
N LYS A 101 22.86 -11.23 -2.89
CA LYS A 101 23.81 -11.84 -3.82
C LYS A 101 23.21 -12.74 -4.92
N ARG A 102 23.31 -12.23 -6.16
CA ARG A 102 23.69 -13.03 -7.33
C ARG A 102 24.87 -13.94 -6.96
N THR A 103 24.74 -15.23 -7.24
CA THR A 103 25.84 -16.00 -7.82
C THR A 103 25.24 -17.02 -8.77
N HIS A 104 25.81 -16.99 -9.97
CA HIS A 104 25.58 -17.82 -11.13
C HIS A 104 26.17 -19.22 -10.92
#